data_AF-A0A4R6YQK7-F1
#
_entry.id   AF-A0A4R6YQK7-F1
#
_cell.length_a   1.000
_cell.length_b   1.000
_cell.length_c   1.000
_cell.angle_alpha   90.00
_cell.angle_beta   90.00
_cell.angle_gamma   90.00
#
_symmetry.space_group_name_H-M   'P 1'
#
loop_
_entity.id
_entity.type
_entity.pdbx_description
1 polymer ?
#
loop_
_entity_poly.entity_id
_entity_poly.type
_entity_poly.pdbx_seq_one_letter_code
_entity_poly.pdbx_strand_id
1 'polypeptide(L)'
;MDLQRRDQLLKQLAAYGMNEENPRGSGALPLVGIDDFFDGNDDRNSFAPNLVQHYPDLDYFQQQLQQIAQRDDVSHVLVQAADVEWAYDSDADWVVANKVVFVTSAPTQELIDWTELLMAAGPVKGFPEPVAPNAPTLPAGHAAWHIVWR
;
A
#
# COMPACT_ATOMS: atom_id res chain seq x y z
N MET A 1 2.84 18.64 3.65
CA MET A 1 2.62 17.77 2.49
C MET A 1 3.32 18.36 1.28
N ASP A 2 3.97 17.54 0.46
CA ASP A 2 4.53 17.94 -0.83
C ASP A 2 3.52 17.71 -1.97
N LEU A 3 2.90 18.80 -2.44
CA LEU A 3 1.88 18.75 -3.50
C LEU A 3 2.45 18.28 -4.84
N GLN A 4 3.74 18.49 -5.11
CA GLN A 4 4.34 18.03 -6.37
C GLN A 4 4.50 16.50 -6.38
N ARG A 5 4.88 15.92 -5.23
CA ARG A 5 4.93 14.46 -5.05
C ARG A 5 3.55 13.84 -5.13
N ARG A 6 2.57 14.47 -4.48
CA ARG A 6 1.15 14.09 -4.59
C ARG A 6 0.67 14.03 -6.04
N ASP A 7 0.90 15.09 -6.82
CA ASP A 7 0.52 15.15 -8.23
C ASP A 7 1.19 14.07 -9.09
N GLN A 8 2.44 13.71 -8.75
CA GLN A 8 3.14 12.62 -9.43
C GLN A 8 2.50 11.27 -9.13
N LEU A 9 2.17 11.01 -7.86
CA LEU A 9 1.48 9.79 -7.45
C LEU A 9 0.10 9.69 -8.14
N LEU A 10 -0.68 10.77 -8.16
CA LEU A 10 -1.97 10.78 -8.86
C LEU A 10 -1.84 10.47 -10.36
N LYS A 11 -0.84 11.05 -11.04
CA LYS A 11 -0.55 10.73 -12.46
C LYS A 11 -0.19 9.26 -12.66
N GLN A 12 0.56 8.66 -11.72
CA GLN A 12 0.89 7.24 -11.74
C GLN A 12 -0.36 6.37 -11.56
N LEU A 13 -1.23 6.70 -10.59
CA LEU A 13 -2.51 6.00 -10.40
C LEU A 13 -3.43 6.12 -11.63
N ALA A 14 -3.43 7.29 -12.28
CA ALA A 14 -4.18 7.50 -13.50
C ALA A 14 -3.68 6.65 -14.67
N ALA A 15 -2.35 6.46 -14.78
CA ALA A 15 -1.77 5.55 -15.75
C ALA A 15 -2.17 4.07 -15.52
N TYR A 16 -2.57 3.72 -14.30
CA TYR A 16 -3.12 2.40 -13.96
C TYR A 16 -4.65 2.31 -14.08
N GLY A 17 -5.30 3.37 -14.56
CA GLY A 17 -6.72 3.38 -14.91
C GLY A 17 -7.66 4.02 -13.89
N MET A 18 -7.14 4.68 -12.83
CA MET A 18 -7.97 5.50 -11.93
C MET A 18 -8.27 6.88 -12.56
N ASN A 19 -9.52 7.33 -12.61
CA ASN A 19 -9.93 8.62 -13.23
C ASN A 19 -11.35 8.97 -12.83
N GLU A 20 -11.75 10.24 -12.64
CA GLU A 20 -13.02 10.71 -12.03
C GLU A 20 -14.35 9.93 -12.25
N GLU A 21 -14.46 9.10 -13.28
CA GLU A 21 -15.62 8.23 -13.53
C GLU A 21 -15.44 6.80 -12.96
N ASN A 22 -14.25 6.48 -12.47
CA ASN A 22 -13.83 5.16 -12.00
C ASN A 22 -12.85 5.15 -10.78
N PRO A 23 -13.32 5.44 -9.54
CA PRO A 23 -12.46 5.78 -8.38
C PRO A 23 -11.74 4.58 -7.79
N ARG A 24 -12.03 3.41 -8.33
CA ARG A 24 -11.41 2.15 -7.96
C ARG A 24 -10.72 1.47 -9.14
N GLY A 25 -10.48 2.21 -10.25
CA GLY A 25 -10.00 1.62 -11.49
C GLY A 25 -10.92 0.50 -11.97
N SER A 26 -10.44 -0.57 -12.59
CA SER A 26 -11.29 -1.69 -13.05
C SER A 26 -11.95 -2.54 -11.93
N GLY A 27 -12.15 -1.96 -10.74
CA GLY A 27 -12.45 -2.61 -9.47
C GLY A 27 -11.19 -2.91 -8.65
N ALA A 28 -10.01 -2.82 -9.28
CA ALA A 28 -8.72 -3.15 -8.70
C ALA A 28 -7.90 -1.89 -8.42
N LEU A 29 -7.59 -1.66 -7.15
CA LEU A 29 -6.77 -0.52 -6.74
C LEU A 29 -5.29 -0.76 -7.09
N PRO A 30 -4.59 0.23 -7.67
CA PRO A 30 -3.19 0.11 -8.05
C PRO A 30 -2.26 -0.17 -6.88
N LEU A 31 -1.12 -0.80 -7.20
CA LEU A 31 -0.02 -1.06 -6.26
C LEU A 31 1.15 -0.11 -6.54
N VAL A 32 1.58 0.68 -5.56
CA VAL A 32 2.71 1.62 -5.72
C VAL A 32 3.86 1.24 -4.79
N GLY A 33 5.07 1.74 -5.08
CA GLY A 33 6.22 1.52 -4.21
C GLY A 33 6.06 2.22 -2.86
N ILE A 34 6.91 1.84 -1.89
CA ILE A 34 6.95 2.51 -0.59
C ILE A 34 7.28 4.00 -0.79
N ASP A 35 8.36 4.30 -1.52
CA ASP A 35 8.79 5.69 -1.70
C ASP A 35 7.78 6.52 -2.50
N ASP A 36 7.10 5.92 -3.49
CA ASP A 36 6.03 6.58 -4.25
C ASP A 36 4.88 7.03 -3.34
N PHE A 37 4.58 6.26 -2.27
CA PHE A 37 3.49 6.56 -1.35
C PHE A 37 3.90 7.47 -0.18
N PHE A 38 5.09 7.27 0.39
CA PHE A 38 5.51 7.94 1.63
C PHE A 38 6.33 9.22 1.40
N ASP A 39 7.03 9.36 0.27
CA ASP A 39 7.87 10.56 0.04
C ASP A 39 7.01 11.82 -0.16
N GLY A 40 7.14 12.78 0.76
CA GLY A 40 6.33 14.00 0.78
C GLY A 40 4.97 13.87 1.47
N ASN A 41 4.63 12.69 1.98
CA ASN A 41 3.41 12.42 2.72
C ASN A 41 3.58 12.76 4.21
N ASP A 42 2.84 13.74 4.72
CA ASP A 42 2.70 14.02 6.15
C ASP A 42 1.25 13.87 6.64
N ASP A 43 0.35 13.35 5.81
CA ASP A 43 -1.03 13.06 6.18
C ASP A 43 -1.11 11.73 6.89
N ARG A 44 -1.08 11.79 8.22
CA ARG A 44 -1.19 10.61 9.09
C ARG A 44 -2.44 9.77 8.84
N ASN A 45 -3.54 10.37 8.38
CA ASN A 45 -4.78 9.64 8.14
C ASN A 45 -4.77 8.89 6.80
N SER A 46 -3.76 9.12 5.98
CA SER A 46 -3.65 8.49 4.66
C SER A 46 -3.25 7.01 4.72
N PHE A 47 -2.58 6.53 5.77
CA PHE A 47 -2.09 5.15 5.82
C PHE A 47 -2.62 4.40 7.04
N ALA A 48 -3.23 3.23 6.82
CA ALA A 48 -3.88 2.43 7.85
C ALA A 48 -5.05 3.15 8.56
N PRO A 49 -5.96 3.84 7.84
CA PRO A 49 -6.96 4.74 8.43
C PRO A 49 -7.95 4.07 9.41
N ASN A 50 -8.10 2.75 9.34
CA ASN A 50 -9.00 1.99 10.21
C ASN A 50 -8.34 1.59 11.54
N LEU A 51 -7.04 1.81 11.71
CA LEU A 51 -6.38 1.56 12.99
C LEU A 51 -6.89 2.60 14.00
N VAL A 52 -7.62 2.16 15.02
CA VAL A 52 -8.29 3.05 15.98
C VAL A 52 -7.54 3.22 17.31
N GLN A 53 -6.55 2.37 17.59
CA GLN A 53 -5.77 2.40 18.83
C GLN A 53 -4.26 2.42 18.54
N HIS A 54 -3.51 3.20 19.33
CA HIS A 54 -2.05 3.27 19.29
C HIS A 54 -1.45 3.55 17.90
N TYR A 55 -2.13 4.40 17.12
CA TYR A 55 -1.72 4.78 15.77
C TYR A 55 -0.28 5.30 15.74
N PRO A 56 0.69 4.61 15.12
CA PRO A 56 2.04 5.14 14.95
C PRO A 56 2.05 6.35 14.00
N ASP A 57 3.19 7.01 13.92
CA ASP A 57 3.44 7.99 12.87
C ASP A 57 3.77 7.29 11.54
N LEU A 58 3.61 7.98 10.41
CA LEU A 58 3.90 7.43 9.08
C LEU A 58 5.34 6.91 8.97
N ASP A 59 6.30 7.62 9.56
CA ASP A 59 7.72 7.25 9.60
C ASP A 59 7.95 5.85 10.18
N TYR A 60 7.14 5.45 11.18
CA TYR A 60 7.22 4.11 11.75
C TYR A 60 6.88 3.06 10.69
N PHE A 61 5.73 3.22 10.01
CA PHE A 61 5.30 2.29 8.96
C PHE A 61 6.28 2.27 7.79
N GLN A 62 6.71 3.44 7.32
CA GLN A 62 7.70 3.55 6.26
C GLN A 62 8.98 2.78 6.62
N GLN A 63 9.51 2.99 7.82
CA GLN A 63 10.71 2.32 8.29
C GLN A 63 10.55 0.80 8.35
N GLN A 64 9.45 0.30 8.93
CA GLN A 64 9.21 -1.16 9.02
C GLN A 64 9.08 -1.78 7.63
N LEU A 65 8.34 -1.13 6.72
CA LEU A 65 8.16 -1.61 5.36
C LEU A 65 9.48 -1.60 4.56
N GLN A 66 10.31 -0.57 4.73
CA GLN A 66 11.63 -0.50 4.11
C GLN A 66 12.57 -1.60 4.63
N GLN A 67 12.54 -1.88 5.94
CA GLN A 67 13.33 -2.97 6.52
C GLN A 67 12.90 -4.34 5.96
N ILE A 68 11.60 -4.58 5.83
CA ILE A 68 11.08 -5.81 5.19
C ILE A 68 11.51 -5.87 3.72
N ALA A 69 11.44 -4.76 2.99
CA ALA A 69 11.81 -4.69 1.57
C ALA A 69 13.30 -4.92 1.31
N GLN A 70 14.17 -4.73 2.30
CA GLN A 70 15.61 -4.96 2.19
C GLN A 70 16.01 -6.44 2.37
N ARG A 71 15.07 -7.33 2.68
CA ARG A 71 15.36 -8.76 2.87
C ARG A 71 15.56 -9.48 1.54
N ASP A 72 16.52 -10.39 1.49
CA ASP A 72 16.81 -11.19 0.29
C ASP A 72 15.67 -12.11 -0.17
N ASP A 73 14.77 -12.49 0.76
CA ASP A 73 13.59 -13.31 0.48
C ASP A 73 12.34 -12.49 0.11
N VAL A 74 12.47 -11.16 -0.01
CA VAL A 74 11.39 -10.24 -0.40
C VAL A 74 11.75 -9.57 -1.73
N SER A 75 10.92 -9.79 -2.74
CA SER A 75 11.09 -9.16 -4.05
C SER A 75 10.34 -7.84 -4.19
N HIS A 76 9.18 -7.71 -3.54
CA HIS A 76 8.37 -6.49 -3.58
C HIS A 76 7.64 -6.27 -2.26
N VAL A 77 7.58 -5.00 -1.84
CA VAL A 77 6.65 -4.48 -0.85
C VAL A 77 5.91 -3.33 -1.50
N LEU A 78 4.59 -3.46 -1.64
CA LEU A 78 3.77 -2.53 -2.41
C LEU A 78 2.60 -2.03 -1.58
N VAL A 79 2.27 -0.75 -1.71
CA VAL A 79 1.13 -0.12 -1.06
C VAL A 79 -0.05 -0.12 -2.01
N GLN A 80 -1.20 -0.65 -1.59
CA GLN A 80 -2.43 -0.53 -2.38
C GLN A 80 -3.04 0.85 -2.15
N ALA A 81 -2.82 1.73 -3.12
CA ALA A 81 -3.22 3.13 -3.07
C ALA A 81 -4.63 3.31 -3.64
N ALA A 82 -5.45 4.06 -2.92
CA ALA A 82 -6.77 4.48 -3.31
C ALA A 82 -6.86 5.99 -3.14
N ASP A 83 -7.03 6.69 -4.26
CA ASP A 83 -7.44 8.08 -4.20
C ASP A 83 -8.91 8.13 -3.76
N VAL A 84 -9.18 8.82 -2.65
CA VAL A 84 -10.52 9.03 -2.11
C VAL A 84 -11.03 10.44 -2.43
N GLU A 85 -10.29 11.25 -3.18
CA GLU A 85 -10.65 12.65 -3.48
C GLU A 85 -11.98 12.84 -4.21
N TRP A 86 -12.64 11.77 -4.69
CA TRP A 86 -13.97 11.95 -5.30
C TRP A 86 -15.09 11.71 -4.28
N ALA A 87 -14.71 11.38 -3.05
CA ALA A 87 -15.60 11.27 -1.90
C ALA A 87 -15.38 12.41 -0.88
N TYR A 88 -14.30 13.20 -0.98
CA TYR A 88 -14.01 14.31 -0.06
C TYR A 88 -13.52 15.57 -0.78
N ASP A 89 -14.15 16.68 -0.44
CA ASP A 89 -14.22 17.99 -1.12
C ASP A 89 -12.94 18.85 -0.96
N SER A 90 -11.75 18.23 -1.00
CA SER A 90 -10.49 18.90 -0.65
C SER A 90 -9.35 18.45 -1.58
N ASP A 91 -8.88 19.35 -2.45
CA ASP A 91 -7.73 19.20 -3.37
C ASP A 91 -6.37 18.97 -2.66
N ALA A 92 -6.39 18.70 -1.35
CA ALA A 92 -5.26 18.81 -0.44
C ALA A 92 -5.06 17.58 0.47
N ASP A 93 -5.77 16.48 0.27
CA ASP A 93 -5.58 15.27 1.06
C ASP A 93 -4.66 14.27 0.34
N TRP A 94 -3.83 13.51 1.08
CA TRP A 94 -2.98 12.51 0.45
C TRP A 94 -3.80 11.29 0.02
N VAL A 95 -3.24 10.50 -0.90
CA VAL A 95 -3.86 9.24 -1.33
C VAL A 95 -3.93 8.26 -0.16
N VAL A 96 -5.06 7.59 0.02
CA VAL A 96 -5.25 6.67 1.15
C VAL A 96 -4.78 5.25 0.81
N ALA A 97 -4.24 4.54 1.79
CA ALA A 97 -3.91 3.13 1.71
C ALA A 97 -4.35 2.36 2.94
N ASN A 98 -5.05 1.24 2.72
CA ASN A 98 -5.49 0.35 3.78
C ASN A 98 -4.95 -1.09 3.60
N LYS A 99 -4.08 -1.33 2.61
CA LYS A 99 -3.43 -2.63 2.41
C LYS A 99 -2.00 -2.48 1.93
N VAL A 100 -1.18 -3.45 2.31
CA VAL A 100 0.17 -3.67 1.79
C VAL A 100 0.24 -5.08 1.21
N VAL A 101 0.98 -5.22 0.11
CA VAL A 101 1.27 -6.48 -0.56
C VAL A 101 2.75 -6.80 -0.40
N PHE A 102 3.04 -8.05 -0.04
CA PHE A 102 4.38 -8.62 -0.02
C PHE A 102 4.49 -9.66 -1.12
N VAL A 103 5.55 -9.62 -1.92
CA VAL A 103 5.93 -10.72 -2.81
C VAL A 103 7.21 -11.33 -2.30
N THR A 104 7.11 -12.52 -1.71
CA THR A 104 8.18 -13.09 -0.90
C THR A 104 8.20 -14.63 -0.95
N SER A 105 9.37 -15.21 -0.71
CA SER A 105 9.53 -16.64 -0.39
C SER A 105 9.62 -16.92 1.12
N ALA A 106 9.45 -15.90 1.96
CA ALA A 106 9.50 -16.03 3.42
C ALA A 106 8.45 -17.03 3.93
N PRO A 107 8.76 -17.76 5.02
CA PRO A 107 7.79 -18.67 5.64
C PRO A 107 6.61 -17.91 6.23
N THR A 108 5.45 -18.57 6.33
CA THR A 108 4.21 -17.97 6.87
C THR A 108 4.38 -17.34 8.25
N GLN A 109 5.26 -17.88 9.10
CA GLN A 109 5.51 -17.31 10.42
C GLN A 109 6.10 -15.89 10.34
N GLU A 110 7.05 -15.64 9.43
CA GLU A 110 7.61 -14.29 9.24
C GLU A 110 6.53 -13.31 8.78
N LEU A 111 5.61 -13.75 7.91
CA LEU A 111 4.49 -12.92 7.49
C LEU A 111 3.54 -12.57 8.65
N ILE A 112 3.34 -13.50 9.59
CA ILE A 112 2.56 -13.25 10.81
C ILE A 112 3.30 -12.20 11.66
N ASP A 113 4.60 -12.39 11.87
CA ASP A 113 5.42 -11.47 12.67
C ASP A 113 5.43 -10.05 12.08
N TRP A 114 5.55 -9.92 10.75
CA TRP A 114 5.45 -8.61 10.06
C TRP A 114 4.07 -7.99 10.21
N THR A 115 3.03 -8.81 10.18
CA THR A 115 1.64 -8.34 10.32
C THR A 115 1.39 -7.81 11.74
N GLU A 116 1.88 -8.50 12.76
CA GLU A 116 1.80 -8.06 14.15
C GLU A 116 2.60 -6.77 14.39
N LEU A 117 3.83 -6.71 13.85
CA LEU A 117 4.67 -5.52 13.87
C LEU A 117 3.97 -4.30 13.24
N LEU A 118 3.26 -4.52 12.13
CA LEU A 118 2.51 -3.48 11.44
C LEU A 118 1.10 -3.24 12.02
N MET A 119 0.71 -3.94 13.10
CA MET A 119 -0.63 -3.89 13.72
C MET A 119 -1.77 -4.09 12.71
N ALA A 120 -1.57 -4.94 11.72
CA ALA A 120 -2.56 -5.26 10.71
C ALA A 120 -3.28 -6.58 11.04
N ALA A 121 -4.38 -6.85 10.33
CA ALA A 121 -5.00 -8.15 10.35
C ALA A 121 -4.13 -9.18 9.62
N GLY A 122 -4.16 -10.43 10.12
CA GLY A 122 -3.36 -11.59 9.66
C GLY A 122 -3.17 -11.67 8.14
N PRO A 123 -2.00 -12.17 7.67
CA PRO A 123 -1.66 -12.18 6.26
C PRO A 123 -2.59 -13.07 5.44
N VAL A 124 -3.06 -12.55 4.31
CA VAL A 124 -3.91 -13.27 3.35
C VAL A 124 -3.08 -13.63 2.12
N LYS A 125 -3.13 -14.90 1.71
CA LYS A 125 -2.39 -15.36 0.53
C LYS A 125 -3.04 -14.84 -0.76
N GLY A 126 -2.21 -14.39 -1.70
CA GLY A 126 -2.61 -13.83 -2.98
C GLY A 126 -2.61 -12.31 -3.01
N PHE A 127 -2.73 -11.74 -4.20
CA PHE A 127 -3.00 -10.31 -4.36
C PHE A 127 -4.41 -9.96 -3.85
N PRO A 128 -4.66 -8.71 -3.43
CA PRO A 128 -6.01 -8.27 -3.18
C PRO A 128 -6.87 -8.41 -4.43
N GLU A 129 -8.08 -8.94 -4.27
CA GLU A 129 -9.03 -9.08 -5.38
C GLU A 129 -9.94 -7.84 -5.52
N PRO A 130 -10.27 -7.43 -6.76
CA PRO A 130 -9.67 -7.92 -8.01
C PRO A 130 -8.21 -7.49 -8.14
N VAL A 131 -7.40 -8.34 -8.80
CA VAL A 131 -5.95 -8.13 -8.95
C VAL A 131 -5.65 -6.86 -9.75
N ALA A 132 -4.75 -6.02 -9.22
CA ALA A 132 -4.32 -4.78 -9.86
C ALA A 132 -3.66 -5.06 -11.22
N PRO A 133 -3.90 -4.23 -12.25
CA PRO A 133 -3.30 -4.42 -13.58
C PRO A 133 -1.77 -4.31 -13.56
N ASN A 134 -1.23 -3.62 -12.56
CA ASN A 134 0.21 -3.45 -12.35
C ASN A 134 0.78 -4.41 -11.28
N ALA A 135 0.06 -5.47 -10.91
CA ALA A 135 0.61 -6.50 -10.03
C ALA A 135 1.84 -7.15 -10.67
N PRO A 136 2.96 -7.28 -9.94
CA PRO A 136 4.19 -7.83 -10.50
C PRO A 136 4.06 -9.33 -10.78
N THR A 137 4.85 -9.82 -11.72
CA THR A 137 5.08 -11.26 -11.89
C THR A 137 5.77 -11.84 -10.66
N LEU A 138 5.35 -13.01 -10.21
CA LEU A 138 5.97 -13.68 -9.06
C LEU A 138 7.29 -14.36 -9.48
N PRO A 139 8.42 -14.05 -8.84
CA PRO A 139 9.65 -14.81 -9.03
C PRO A 139 9.48 -16.29 -8.64
N ALA A 140 10.37 -17.15 -9.13
CA ALA A 140 10.35 -18.57 -8.76
C ALA A 140 10.43 -18.74 -7.23
N GLY A 141 9.55 -19.57 -6.67
CA GLY A 141 9.48 -19.82 -5.23
C GLY A 141 8.83 -18.71 -4.39
N HIS A 142 8.46 -17.58 -5.00
CA HIS A 142 7.76 -16.49 -4.31
C HIS A 142 6.24 -16.62 -4.42
N ALA A 143 5.53 -16.05 -3.45
CA ALA A 143 4.10 -15.87 -3.48
C ALA A 143 3.72 -14.43 -3.07
N ALA A 144 2.59 -13.96 -3.59
CA ALA A 144 1.97 -12.74 -3.10
C ALA A 144 1.21 -13.01 -1.79
N TRP A 145 1.27 -12.04 -0.88
CA TRP A 145 0.50 -11.97 0.34
C TRP A 145 0.07 -10.53 0.55
N HIS A 146 -1.04 -10.31 1.25
CA HIS A 146 -1.44 -8.96 1.63
C HIS A 146 -1.96 -8.90 3.05
N ILE A 147 -1.80 -7.74 3.66
CA ILE A 147 -2.34 -7.39 4.97
C ILE A 147 -3.32 -6.24 4.82
N VAL A 148 -4.18 -6.06 5.82
CA VAL A 148 -5.21 -5.01 5.83
C VAL A 148 -5.41 -4.50 7.25
N TRP A 149 -5.58 -3.19 7.42
CA TRP A 149 -5.99 -2.60 8.69
C TRP A 149 -7.53 -2.55 8.78
N ARG A 150 -8.06 -2.87 9.96
CA ARG A 150 -9.50 -2.99 10.24
C ARG A 150 -9.81 -2.54 11.66
#